data_AF-D3BV29-F1
#
_entry.id   AF-D3BV29-F1
#
_cell.length_a   1.000
_cell.length_b   1.000
_cell.length_c   1.000
_cell.angle_alpha   90.00
_cell.angle_beta   90.00
_cell.angle_gamma   90.00
#
_symmetry.space_group_name_H-M   'P 1'
#
loop_
_entity.id
_entity.type
_entity.pdbx_description
1 polymer ?
#
loop_
_entity_poly.entity_id
_entity_poly.type
_entity_poly.pdbx_seq_one_letter_code
_entity_poly.pdbx_strand_id
1 'polypeptide(L)'
;MNNQVEYENFIRFRVSTGDSLLNIYSILETKVLQILLSSLWNDINKFPSTTWQSIESTVYLLGCLSEGITDDISFIPQLFQLLGSLPIQSTPLVKSTIVLAGKYANLLEKSTQFLIKLVGDFIPAFSNPELANVASDSFLSISRNKNCALLLSTDISTLVMVCEPIISQDTESSRKILEALLEIVAVLSQDEILNYISKLISPYLNFLKQYQPNSKTSKATLLNTITIFSKLFKIFEIEEYEISLEKEYIHPILPIALAIIPITGNILKLQQQDIEIIDHISLLYKRITISCSKNYEQYISIIFKQLTEIYEVTPLNQTLNTLSMGLPLLSTNQRYDFLTHSISSISVTTFQIWKNGNADRVGVVHTNTLYNLSIIPTITKEYFSLLEQCIKYNIVSFPTNLLAPLFQVILENILNIQDKPTIRPVCSFVSTLISVEQKGNHSNYINFKTELDRLLGQHGESLIKQVLYAVGGGSPRSIAIYIANIINALIISHPNTFRPIALRMLSVEGFPSSYITLAQKEKFVENIMRYKSKQTTFRKTIEEFSIICKGFTNR
;
A
#
# COMPACT_ATOMS: atom_id res chain seq x y z
N MET A 1 20.09 -8.40 32.84
CA MET A 1 18.80 -8.99 32.41
C MET A 1 17.63 -8.43 33.22
N ASN A 2 17.60 -8.49 34.56
CA ASN A 2 16.48 -7.95 35.37
C ASN A 2 16.19 -6.44 35.13
N ASN A 3 17.22 -5.58 35.13
CA ASN A 3 17.02 -4.13 34.92
C ASN A 3 16.46 -3.78 33.53
N GLN A 4 16.72 -4.60 32.51
CA GLN A 4 16.22 -4.37 31.15
C GLN A 4 14.73 -4.73 31.05
N VAL A 5 14.32 -5.81 31.73
CA VAL A 5 12.90 -6.21 31.83
C VAL A 5 12.11 -5.19 32.67
N GLU A 6 12.68 -4.70 33.77
CA GLU A 6 12.05 -3.64 34.58
C GLU A 6 11.90 -2.34 33.79
N TYR A 7 12.92 -1.96 33.01
CA TYR A 7 12.84 -0.81 32.12
C TYR A 7 11.74 -0.97 31.05
N GLU A 8 11.68 -2.12 30.38
CA GLU A 8 10.61 -2.40 29.41
C GLU A 8 9.21 -2.37 30.05
N ASN A 9 9.07 -2.93 31.25
CA ASN A 9 7.82 -2.89 32.01
C ASN A 9 7.42 -1.45 32.37
N PHE A 10 8.39 -0.61 32.76
CA PHE A 10 8.15 0.80 33.01
C PHE A 10 7.70 1.54 31.76
N ILE A 11 8.31 1.28 30.59
CA ILE A 11 7.87 1.87 29.32
C ILE A 11 6.43 1.46 28.98
N ARG A 12 6.07 0.18 29.15
CA ARG A 12 4.68 -0.30 28.95
C ARG A 12 3.69 0.37 29.90
N PHE A 13 4.09 0.55 31.16
CA PHE A 13 3.29 1.26 32.15
C PHE A 13 3.05 2.73 31.76
N ARG A 14 4.07 3.41 31.25
CA ARG A 14 3.93 4.79 30.74
C ARG A 14 2.92 4.88 29.60
N VAL A 15 2.99 3.96 28.62
CA VAL A 15 2.03 3.91 27.50
C VAL A 15 0.61 3.68 28.01
N SER A 16 0.39 2.69 28.89
CA SER A 16 -0.92 2.42 29.48
C SER A 16 -1.49 3.60 30.28
N THR A 17 -0.60 4.38 30.92
CA THR A 17 -0.98 5.60 31.64
C THR A 17 -1.41 6.70 30.66
N GLY A 18 -0.69 6.85 29.54
CA GLY A 18 -1.07 7.75 28.45
C GLY A 18 -2.44 7.42 27.86
N ASP A 19 -2.71 6.15 27.57
CA ASP A 19 -4.02 5.70 27.06
C ASP A 19 -5.15 5.96 28.08
N SER A 20 -4.87 5.75 29.36
CA SER A 20 -5.81 6.06 30.45
C SER A 20 -6.08 7.57 30.52
N LEU A 21 -5.05 8.40 30.33
CA LEU A 21 -5.18 9.85 30.31
C LEU A 21 -6.07 10.32 29.14
N LEU A 22 -5.94 9.72 27.96
CA LEU A 22 -6.82 10.03 26.81
C LEU A 22 -8.30 9.73 27.12
N ASN A 23 -8.58 8.63 27.83
CA ASN A 23 -9.93 8.32 28.30
C ASN A 23 -10.44 9.30 29.36
N ILE A 24 -9.56 9.85 30.20
CA ILE A 24 -9.93 10.90 31.17
C ILE A 24 -10.17 12.22 30.45
N TYR A 25 -9.34 12.54 29.46
CA TYR A 25 -9.45 13.75 28.66
C TYR A 25 -10.76 13.80 27.87
N SER A 26 -11.26 12.66 27.36
CA SER A 26 -12.57 12.62 26.68
C SER A 26 -13.76 12.95 27.59
N ILE A 27 -13.58 12.94 28.91
CA ILE A 27 -14.62 13.27 29.89
C ILE A 27 -14.43 14.69 30.44
N LEU A 28 -13.19 15.08 30.74
CA LEU A 28 -12.86 16.31 31.47
C LEU A 28 -12.33 17.45 30.58
N GLU A 29 -11.96 17.14 29.34
CA GLU A 29 -11.50 18.06 28.30
C GLU A 29 -10.48 19.10 28.83
N THR A 30 -10.79 20.39 28.67
CA THR A 30 -9.93 21.54 28.98
C THR A 30 -9.46 21.60 30.44
N LYS A 31 -10.20 21.00 31.38
CA LYS A 31 -9.80 20.97 32.80
C LYS A 31 -8.51 20.18 33.02
N VAL A 32 -8.32 19.08 32.27
CA VAL A 32 -7.09 18.27 32.38
C VAL A 32 -5.88 19.08 31.92
N LEU A 33 -6.02 19.82 30.82
CA LEU A 33 -4.97 20.70 30.30
C LEU A 33 -4.60 21.79 31.30
N GLN A 34 -5.59 22.45 31.91
CA GLN A 34 -5.34 23.47 32.93
C GLN A 34 -4.61 22.91 34.16
N ILE A 35 -4.97 21.71 34.62
CA ILE A 35 -4.29 21.05 35.74
C ILE A 35 -2.82 20.74 35.38
N LEU A 36 -2.58 20.16 34.19
CA LEU A 36 -1.21 19.83 33.77
C LEU A 36 -0.34 21.08 33.55
N LEU A 37 -0.88 22.13 32.92
CA LEU A 37 -0.15 23.38 32.69
C LEU A 37 0.17 24.12 33.98
N SER A 38 -0.77 24.16 34.93
CA SER A 38 -0.53 24.77 36.26
C SER A 38 0.48 23.97 37.07
N SER A 39 0.44 22.63 37.00
CA SER A 39 1.46 21.76 37.59
C SER A 39 2.84 22.04 36.99
N LEU A 40 2.94 22.09 35.65
CA LEU A 40 4.19 22.37 34.96
C LEU A 40 4.77 23.74 35.36
N TRP A 41 3.94 24.78 35.38
CA TRP A 41 4.35 26.13 35.78
C TRP A 41 4.86 26.18 37.22
N ASN A 42 4.15 25.52 38.15
CA ASN A 42 4.57 25.43 39.55
C ASN A 42 5.92 24.71 39.71
N ASP A 43 6.11 23.61 38.99
CA ASP A 43 7.34 22.82 39.07
C ASP A 43 8.54 23.55 38.47
N ILE A 44 8.35 24.31 37.39
CA ILE A 44 9.38 25.17 36.79
C ILE A 44 9.77 26.29 37.74
N ASN A 45 8.81 27.00 38.35
CA ASN A 45 9.11 28.14 39.23
C ASN A 45 9.76 27.72 40.56
N LYS A 46 9.46 26.52 41.03
CA LYS A 46 10.10 25.95 42.24
C LYS A 46 11.47 25.36 41.97
N PHE A 47 11.90 25.27 40.71
CA PHE A 47 13.21 24.73 40.37
C PHE A 47 14.33 25.63 40.94
N PRO A 48 15.36 25.08 41.63
CA PRO A 48 15.82 23.69 41.65
C PRO A 48 15.30 22.82 42.82
N SER A 49 14.35 23.27 43.63
CA SER A 49 13.80 22.45 44.73
C SER A 49 12.96 21.27 44.25
N THR A 50 12.47 21.34 43.02
CA THR A 50 11.77 20.28 42.27
C THR A 50 12.75 19.48 41.43
N THR A 51 12.44 18.21 41.19
CA THR A 51 13.28 17.32 40.39
C THR A 51 12.90 17.36 38.91
N TRP A 52 13.87 17.15 38.02
CA TRP A 52 13.62 17.11 36.57
C TRP A 52 12.62 16.02 36.18
N GLN A 53 12.50 14.94 36.97
CA GLN A 53 11.53 13.86 36.76
C GLN A 53 10.08 14.32 36.89
N SER A 54 9.78 15.26 37.81
CA SER A 54 8.43 15.82 37.97
C SER A 54 8.01 16.62 36.74
N ILE A 55 8.93 17.45 36.27
CA ILE A 55 8.77 18.25 35.06
C ILE A 55 8.61 17.33 33.84
N GLU A 56 9.48 16.33 33.68
CA GLU A 56 9.45 15.37 32.57
C GLU A 56 8.15 14.55 32.53
N SER A 57 7.64 14.13 33.70
CA SER A 57 6.38 13.41 33.80
C SER A 57 5.21 14.25 33.27
N THR A 58 5.17 15.53 33.63
CA THR A 58 4.12 16.45 33.17
C THR A 58 4.24 16.73 31.67
N VAL A 59 5.47 16.93 31.16
CA VAL A 59 5.76 17.08 29.72
C VAL A 59 5.33 15.84 28.94
N TYR A 60 5.60 14.64 29.46
CA TYR A 60 5.17 13.39 28.83
C TYR A 60 3.65 13.26 28.76
N LEU A 61 2.93 13.56 29.86
CA LEU A 61 1.47 13.50 29.91
C LEU A 61 0.84 14.49 28.94
N LEU A 62 1.37 15.72 28.86
CA LEU A 62 0.96 16.69 27.83
C LEU A 62 1.19 16.13 26.41
N GLY A 63 2.31 15.43 26.19
CA GLY A 63 2.58 14.75 24.93
C GLY A 63 1.62 13.61 24.61
N CYS A 64 0.99 12.97 25.59
CA CYS A 64 -0.06 11.97 25.32
C CYS A 64 -1.36 12.64 24.85
N LEU A 65 -1.64 13.87 25.30
CA LEU A 65 -2.88 14.58 24.94
C LEU A 65 -2.90 15.10 23.50
N SER A 66 -1.75 15.20 22.82
CA SER A 66 -1.66 15.74 21.45
C SER A 66 -2.60 15.04 20.45
N GLU A 67 -2.90 13.75 20.67
CA GLU A 67 -3.77 12.96 19.80
C GLU A 67 -5.27 13.26 20.01
N GLY A 68 -5.65 13.78 21.18
CA GLY A 68 -7.05 14.07 21.54
C GLY A 68 -7.47 15.53 21.35
N ILE A 69 -6.54 16.45 21.11
CA ILE A 69 -6.83 17.89 20.98
C ILE A 69 -7.27 18.18 19.54
N THR A 70 -8.54 18.56 19.35
CA THR A 70 -9.07 18.89 18.01
C THR A 70 -9.14 20.39 17.74
N ASP A 71 -9.55 21.24 18.70
CA ASP A 71 -9.91 22.64 18.38
C ASP A 71 -9.55 23.72 19.41
N ASP A 72 -9.27 23.38 20.68
CA ASP A 72 -8.89 24.40 21.68
C ASP A 72 -7.40 24.72 21.57
N ILE A 73 -7.09 25.94 21.13
CA ILE A 73 -5.73 26.39 20.82
C ILE A 73 -5.30 27.53 21.77
N SER A 74 -6.17 27.89 22.72
CA SER A 74 -5.95 29.00 23.65
C SER A 74 -4.73 28.80 24.55
N PHE A 75 -4.41 27.55 24.89
CA PHE A 75 -3.31 27.21 25.80
C PHE A 75 -1.95 27.06 25.10
N ILE A 76 -1.92 27.02 23.77
CA ILE A 76 -0.72 26.71 22.99
C ILE A 76 0.40 27.77 23.17
N PRO A 77 0.11 29.09 23.13
CA PRO A 77 1.13 30.10 23.42
C PRO A 77 1.71 29.96 24.83
N GLN A 78 0.87 29.64 25.82
CA GLN A 78 1.29 29.43 27.20
C GLN A 78 2.16 28.18 27.34
N LEU A 79 1.78 27.07 26.71
CA LEU A 79 2.56 25.84 26.69
C LEU A 79 3.95 26.09 26.08
N PHE A 80 4.02 26.75 24.92
CA PHE A 80 5.30 27.00 24.26
C PHE A 80 6.19 28.01 24.99
N GLN A 81 5.61 29.03 25.65
CA GLN A 81 6.36 29.89 26.56
C GLN A 81 7.00 29.09 27.70
N LEU A 82 6.27 28.13 28.26
CA LEU A 82 6.76 27.24 29.31
C LEU A 82 7.85 26.29 28.82
N LEU A 83 7.75 25.77 27.58
CA LEU A 83 8.81 24.94 27.00
C LEU A 83 10.11 25.74 26.84
N GLY A 84 10.01 27.02 26.48
CA GLY A 84 11.16 27.91 26.36
C GLY A 84 11.87 28.23 27.68
N SER A 85 11.24 28.01 28.84
CA SER A 85 11.80 28.24 30.17
C SER A 85 12.24 26.97 30.91
N LEU A 86 12.23 25.81 30.25
CA LEU A 86 12.59 24.54 30.87
C LEU A 86 14.10 24.47 31.22
N PRO A 87 14.45 23.91 32.38
CA PRO A 87 15.86 23.73 32.77
C PRO A 87 16.54 22.63 31.94
N ILE A 88 17.60 22.99 31.21
CA ILE A 88 18.41 22.06 30.40
C ILE A 88 19.44 21.35 31.30
N GLN A 89 18.98 20.51 32.22
CA GLN A 89 19.87 19.81 33.17
C GLN A 89 19.93 18.29 33.00
N SER A 90 18.99 17.67 32.28
CA SER A 90 18.97 16.22 32.07
C SER A 90 18.59 15.84 30.64
N THR A 91 19.30 14.86 30.08
CA THR A 91 18.99 14.33 28.74
C THR A 91 17.54 13.83 28.60
N PRO A 92 16.95 13.09 29.57
CA PRO A 92 15.58 12.60 29.42
C PRO A 92 14.53 13.71 29.36
N LEU A 93 14.68 14.79 30.14
CA LEU A 93 13.80 15.94 30.05
C LEU A 93 13.90 16.61 28.67
N VAL A 94 15.11 16.83 28.18
CA VAL A 94 15.33 17.39 26.82
C VAL A 94 14.70 16.50 25.75
N LYS A 95 14.84 15.17 25.86
CA LYS A 95 14.18 14.20 24.96
C LYS A 95 12.67 14.38 24.96
N SER A 96 12.04 14.37 26.13
CA SER A 96 10.58 14.50 26.24
C SER A 96 10.07 15.84 25.73
N THR A 97 10.83 16.92 25.91
CA THR A 97 10.52 18.24 25.34
C THR A 97 10.58 18.24 23.81
N ILE A 98 11.61 17.63 23.22
CA ILE A 98 11.73 17.52 21.76
C ILE A 98 10.57 16.69 21.19
N VAL A 99 10.24 15.54 21.80
CA VAL A 99 9.09 14.70 21.41
C VAL A 99 7.79 15.50 21.47
N LEU A 100 7.59 16.23 22.57
CA LEU A 100 6.40 17.07 22.73
C LEU A 100 6.28 18.07 21.59
N ALA A 101 7.36 18.75 21.23
CA ALA A 101 7.35 19.71 20.13
C ALA A 101 6.99 19.06 18.78
N GLY A 102 7.51 17.87 18.48
CA GLY A 102 7.15 17.10 17.29
C GLY A 102 5.67 16.67 17.28
N LYS A 103 5.14 16.23 18.42
CA LYS A 103 3.73 15.84 18.56
C LYS A 103 2.74 16.99 18.38
N TYR A 104 3.16 18.20 18.74
CA TYR A 104 2.37 19.42 18.59
C TYR A 104 2.63 20.15 17.25
N ALA A 105 3.26 19.48 16.27
CA ALA A 105 3.54 20.03 14.93
C ALA A 105 2.34 20.73 14.27
N ASN A 106 1.15 20.15 14.38
CA ASN A 106 -0.07 20.71 13.78
C ASN A 106 -0.52 22.04 14.39
N LEU A 107 -0.09 22.34 15.61
CA LEU A 107 -0.46 23.53 16.34
C LEU A 107 0.62 24.63 16.28
N LEU A 108 1.82 24.29 15.79
CA LEU A 108 2.95 25.21 15.64
C LEU A 108 2.77 26.25 14.52
N GLU A 109 1.86 26.01 13.58
CA GLU A 109 1.55 26.94 12.48
C GLU A 109 1.18 28.35 12.96
N LYS A 110 0.66 28.48 14.19
CA LYS A 110 0.17 29.75 14.74
C LYS A 110 1.24 30.58 15.45
N SER A 111 2.47 30.05 15.58
CA SER A 111 3.56 30.72 16.30
C SER A 111 4.90 30.65 15.54
N THR A 112 5.04 31.46 14.48
CA THR A 112 6.23 31.48 13.61
C THR A 112 7.55 31.74 14.35
N GLN A 113 7.57 32.68 15.31
CA GLN A 113 8.78 33.02 16.06
C GLN A 113 9.30 31.85 16.89
N PHE A 114 8.39 31.04 17.45
CA PHE A 114 8.76 29.87 18.24
C PHE A 114 9.26 28.73 17.35
N LEU A 115 8.62 28.53 16.19
CA LEU A 115 9.03 27.52 15.22
C LEU A 115 10.50 27.71 14.79
N ILE A 116 10.90 28.94 14.45
CA ILE A 116 12.28 29.25 14.03
C ILE A 116 13.27 28.96 15.18
N LYS A 117 12.94 29.39 16.41
CA LYS A 117 13.78 29.13 17.58
C LYS A 117 13.93 27.62 17.84
N LEU A 118 12.82 26.88 17.81
CA LEU A 118 12.78 25.44 18.04
C LEU A 118 13.63 24.67 17.02
N VAL A 119 13.52 25.01 15.73
CA VAL A 119 14.35 24.40 14.68
C VAL A 119 15.83 24.76 14.88
N GLY A 120 16.12 26.00 15.29
CA GLY A 120 17.47 26.41 15.72
C GLY A 120 18.02 25.53 16.85
N ASP A 121 17.21 25.21 17.85
CA ASP A 121 17.59 24.38 19.00
C ASP A 121 17.78 22.89 18.62
N PHE A 122 17.18 22.42 17.52
CA PHE A 122 17.38 21.05 17.01
C PHE A 122 18.75 20.83 16.36
N ILE A 123 19.34 21.88 15.76
CA ILE A 123 20.64 21.77 15.06
C ILE A 123 21.75 21.23 15.99
N PRO A 124 21.97 21.78 17.19
CA PRO A 124 22.89 21.19 18.16
C PRO A 124 22.50 19.76 18.57
N ALA A 125 21.19 19.49 18.70
CA ALA A 125 20.69 18.17 19.11
C ALA A 125 20.95 17.08 18.06
N PHE A 126 21.01 17.42 16.76
CA PHE A 126 21.38 16.49 15.70
C PHE A 126 22.81 15.97 15.82
N SER A 127 23.72 16.77 16.40
CA SER A 127 25.11 16.35 16.63
C SER A 127 25.28 15.49 17.89
N ASN A 128 24.27 15.41 18.75
CA ASN A 128 24.33 14.63 19.99
C ASN A 128 23.75 13.22 19.76
N PRO A 129 24.54 12.14 19.94
CA PRO A 129 24.10 10.77 19.64
C PRO A 129 22.91 10.31 20.50
N GLU A 130 22.73 10.85 21.71
CA GLU A 130 21.58 10.51 22.55
C GLU A 130 20.30 11.19 22.10
N LEU A 131 20.38 12.36 21.46
CA LEU A 131 19.24 13.19 21.07
C LEU A 131 18.91 13.13 19.58
N ALA A 132 19.89 12.80 18.72
CA ALA A 132 19.80 12.90 17.27
C ALA A 132 18.56 12.21 16.69
N ASN A 133 18.26 10.98 17.13
CA ASN A 133 17.08 10.24 16.67
C ASN A 133 15.78 11.00 17.00
N VAL A 134 15.59 11.39 18.26
CA VAL A 134 14.38 12.05 18.74
C VAL A 134 14.21 13.44 18.11
N ALA A 135 15.32 14.18 17.95
CA ALA A 135 15.37 15.46 17.26
C ALA A 135 14.99 15.31 15.79
N SER A 136 15.57 14.34 15.09
CA SER A 136 15.28 14.09 13.67
C SER A 136 13.83 13.66 13.42
N ASP A 137 13.24 12.85 14.31
CA ASP A 137 11.84 12.43 14.21
C ASP A 137 10.87 13.59 14.44
N SER A 138 11.20 14.46 15.39
CA SER A 138 10.38 15.63 15.73
C SER A 138 10.50 16.70 14.66
N PHE A 139 11.70 16.93 14.13
CA PHE A 139 11.93 17.81 12.98
C PHE A 139 11.16 17.34 11.75
N LEU A 140 11.20 16.04 11.42
CA LEU A 140 10.43 15.45 10.33
C LEU A 140 8.91 15.59 10.55
N SER A 141 8.43 15.40 11.77
CA SER A 141 7.00 15.56 12.10
C SER A 141 6.54 17.01 11.88
N ILE A 142 7.38 17.98 12.21
CA ILE A 142 7.12 19.40 11.98
C ILE A 142 7.14 19.73 10.48
N SER A 143 8.15 19.25 9.75
CA SER A 143 8.26 19.50 8.30
C SER A 143 7.13 18.89 7.47
N ARG A 144 6.48 17.81 7.93
CA ARG A 144 5.31 17.22 7.26
C ARG A 144 4.08 18.12 7.28
N ASN A 145 4.00 19.08 8.20
CA ASN A 145 2.93 20.06 8.19
C ASN A 145 3.23 21.15 7.15
N LYS A 146 2.41 21.23 6.08
CA LYS A 146 2.61 22.15 4.94
C LYS A 146 2.74 23.62 5.38
N ASN A 147 2.01 24.06 6.41
CA ASN A 147 2.10 25.43 6.91
C ASN A 147 3.42 25.68 7.65
N CYS A 148 3.89 24.73 8.45
CA CYS A 148 5.21 24.83 9.08
C CYS A 148 6.34 24.77 8.04
N ALA A 149 6.22 23.91 7.02
CA ALA A 149 7.16 23.84 5.90
C ALA A 149 7.24 25.18 5.15
N LEU A 150 6.10 25.81 4.85
CA LEU A 150 6.06 27.14 4.23
C LEU A 150 6.77 28.21 5.07
N LEU A 151 6.61 28.18 6.39
CA LEU A 151 7.29 29.12 7.29
C LEU A 151 8.80 28.86 7.36
N LEU A 152 9.23 27.60 7.29
CA LEU A 152 10.65 27.23 7.31
C LEU A 152 11.33 27.43 5.96
N SER A 153 10.57 27.50 4.86
CA SER A 153 11.12 27.63 3.52
C SER A 153 11.77 28.99 3.27
N THR A 154 11.45 30.02 4.08
CA THR A 154 12.07 31.36 3.98
C THR A 154 13.57 31.35 4.23
N ASP A 155 14.06 30.47 5.11
CA ASP A 155 15.47 30.35 5.50
C ASP A 155 16.10 29.01 5.05
N ILE A 156 15.53 28.39 4.01
CA ILE A 156 15.94 27.06 3.54
C ILE A 156 17.43 26.96 3.18
N SER A 157 18.01 28.03 2.63
CA SER A 157 19.44 28.06 2.24
C SER A 157 20.35 27.88 3.45
N THR A 158 20.04 28.55 4.56
CA THR A 158 20.75 28.44 5.84
C THR A 158 20.54 27.07 6.46
N LEU A 159 19.30 26.57 6.47
CA LEU A 159 18.99 25.24 7.01
C LEU A 159 19.73 24.12 6.27
N VAL A 160 19.74 24.17 4.93
CA VAL A 160 20.48 23.21 4.09
C VAL A 160 21.98 23.29 4.39
N MET A 161 22.55 24.49 4.47
CA MET A 161 23.99 24.68 4.76
C MET A 161 24.40 24.08 6.11
N VAL A 162 23.57 24.26 7.14
CA VAL A 162 23.87 23.76 8.49
C VAL A 162 23.66 22.25 8.61
N CYS A 163 22.68 21.69 7.88
CA CYS A 163 22.40 20.25 7.92
C CYS A 163 23.30 19.41 7.00
N GLU A 164 23.87 19.98 5.94
CA GLU A 164 24.75 19.31 4.96
C GLU A 164 25.88 18.46 5.59
N PRO A 165 26.66 18.95 6.58
CA PRO A 165 27.69 18.12 7.22
C PRO A 165 27.12 16.94 8.03
N ILE A 166 25.89 17.06 8.55
CA ILE A 166 25.22 16.03 9.35
C ILE A 166 24.65 14.95 8.43
N ILE A 167 24.04 15.36 7.32
CA ILE A 167 23.49 14.46 6.29
C ILE A 167 24.57 13.53 5.74
N SER A 168 25.77 14.08 5.53
CA SER A 168 26.94 13.36 5.01
C SER A 168 27.41 12.19 5.89
N GLN A 169 26.95 12.07 7.15
CA GLN A 169 27.30 10.96 8.04
C GLN A 169 26.52 9.66 7.74
N ASP A 170 25.50 9.70 6.87
CA ASP A 170 24.65 8.57 6.44
C ASP A 170 24.11 7.67 7.59
N THR A 171 23.65 8.31 8.68
CA THR A 171 22.99 7.64 9.81
C THR A 171 21.48 7.54 9.60
N GLU A 172 20.76 6.82 10.47
CA GLU A 172 19.29 6.82 10.42
C GLU A 172 18.71 8.22 10.68
N SER A 173 19.27 8.95 11.67
CA SER A 173 18.86 10.32 11.98
C SER A 173 19.14 11.27 10.82
N SER A 174 20.29 11.12 10.14
CA SER A 174 20.66 11.97 9.01
C SER A 174 19.71 11.79 7.81
N ARG A 175 19.23 10.56 7.58
CA ARG A 175 18.20 10.26 6.56
C ARG A 175 16.84 10.86 6.88
N LYS A 176 16.45 10.92 8.17
CA LYS A 176 15.22 11.59 8.61
C LYS A 176 15.32 13.11 8.45
N ILE A 177 16.49 13.69 8.74
CA ILE A 177 16.76 15.12 8.49
C ILE A 177 16.68 15.44 6.99
N LEU A 178 17.26 14.58 6.14
CA LEU A 178 17.14 14.73 4.68
C LEU A 178 15.67 14.68 4.24
N GLU A 179 14.89 13.71 4.71
CA GLU A 179 13.44 13.62 4.45
C GLU A 179 12.72 14.91 4.88
N ALA A 180 13.03 15.44 6.07
CA ALA A 180 12.44 16.67 6.59
C ALA A 180 12.78 17.90 5.74
N LEU A 181 14.00 18.01 5.21
CA LEU A 181 14.37 19.09 4.29
C LEU A 181 13.65 18.94 2.95
N LEU A 182 13.47 17.72 2.45
CA LEU A 182 12.73 17.48 1.21
C LEU A 182 11.25 17.86 1.34
N GLU A 183 10.62 17.61 2.49
CA GLU A 183 9.26 18.07 2.80
C GLU A 183 9.15 19.61 2.80
N ILE A 184 10.17 20.32 3.33
CA ILE A 184 10.21 21.79 3.28
C ILE A 184 10.38 22.29 1.84
N VAL A 185 11.27 21.66 1.08
CA VAL A 185 11.51 22.00 -0.33
C VAL A 185 10.27 21.77 -1.18
N ALA A 186 9.42 20.79 -0.84
CA ALA A 186 8.21 20.48 -1.60
C ALA A 186 7.18 21.63 -1.65
N VAL A 187 7.29 22.63 -0.78
CA VAL A 187 6.39 23.80 -0.73
C VAL A 187 6.92 24.98 -1.59
N LEU A 188 8.14 24.90 -2.11
CA LEU A 188 8.77 25.95 -2.92
C LEU A 188 8.20 26.04 -4.34
N SER A 189 8.64 27.06 -5.10
CA SER A 189 8.33 27.18 -6.52
C SER A 189 9.03 26.08 -7.36
N GLN A 190 8.49 25.75 -8.53
CA GLN A 190 8.99 24.65 -9.38
C GLN A 190 10.49 24.77 -9.73
N ASP A 191 10.97 25.97 -10.01
CA ASP A 191 12.37 26.22 -10.36
C ASP A 191 13.31 26.02 -9.15
N GLU A 192 12.88 26.42 -7.95
CA GLU A 192 13.65 26.26 -6.72
C GLU A 192 13.69 24.80 -6.25
N ILE A 193 12.57 24.08 -6.42
CA ILE A 193 12.47 22.65 -6.08
C ILE A 193 13.60 21.86 -6.74
N LEU A 194 13.77 22.01 -8.06
CA LEU A 194 14.79 21.27 -8.80
C LEU A 194 16.22 21.62 -8.35
N ASN A 195 16.49 22.89 -8.07
CA ASN A 195 17.80 23.35 -7.63
C ASN A 195 18.19 22.76 -6.26
N TYR A 196 17.29 22.80 -5.28
CA TYR A 196 17.56 22.26 -3.95
C TYR A 196 17.58 20.74 -3.92
N ILE A 197 16.63 20.07 -4.59
CA ILE A 197 16.61 18.61 -4.65
C ILE A 197 17.89 18.10 -5.30
N SER A 198 18.28 18.64 -6.46
CA SER A 198 19.47 18.16 -7.18
C SER A 198 20.73 18.25 -6.32
N LYS A 199 20.90 19.30 -5.52
CA LYS A 199 22.00 19.42 -4.55
C LYS A 199 21.93 18.35 -3.46
N LEU A 200 20.76 18.18 -2.83
CA LEU A 200 20.56 17.25 -1.71
C LEU A 200 20.70 15.78 -2.09
N ILE A 201 20.25 15.39 -3.30
CA ILE A 201 20.27 13.99 -3.75
C ILE A 201 21.52 13.61 -4.55
N SER A 202 22.31 14.58 -5.01
CA SER A 202 23.53 14.37 -5.80
C SER A 202 24.47 13.29 -5.22
N PRO A 203 24.83 13.27 -3.92
CA PRO A 203 25.71 12.24 -3.37
C PRO A 203 25.14 10.82 -3.53
N TYR A 204 23.84 10.67 -3.30
CA TYR A 204 23.11 9.42 -3.43
C TYR A 204 22.97 8.97 -4.89
N LEU A 205 22.76 9.90 -5.82
CA LEU A 205 22.70 9.62 -7.25
C LEU A 205 24.07 9.16 -7.78
N ASN A 206 25.15 9.81 -7.33
CA ASN A 206 26.51 9.43 -7.70
C ASN A 206 26.88 8.05 -7.14
N PHE A 207 26.46 7.74 -5.91
CA PHE A 207 26.59 6.40 -5.34
C PHE A 207 25.89 5.33 -6.21
N LEU A 208 24.65 5.58 -6.65
CA LEU A 208 23.95 4.63 -7.54
C LEU A 208 24.68 4.42 -8.87
N LYS A 209 25.26 5.48 -9.46
CA LYS A 209 26.01 5.38 -10.72
C LYS A 209 27.30 4.58 -10.58
N GLN A 210 27.97 4.68 -9.44
CA GLN A 210 29.25 4.03 -9.17
C GLN A 210 29.10 2.66 -8.49
N TYR A 211 27.86 2.24 -8.18
CA TYR A 211 27.62 1.00 -7.46
C TYR A 211 28.20 -0.20 -8.19
N GLN A 212 29.03 -0.96 -7.47
CA GLN A 212 29.56 -2.24 -7.91
C GLN A 212 29.22 -3.31 -6.87
N PRO A 213 28.89 -4.54 -7.31
CA PRO A 213 28.45 -5.61 -6.42
C PRO A 213 29.64 -6.23 -5.68
N ASN A 214 30.20 -5.53 -4.69
CA ASN A 214 31.27 -6.03 -3.83
C ASN A 214 31.06 -5.55 -2.39
N SER A 215 31.03 -6.48 -1.42
CA SER A 215 30.75 -6.34 0.04
C SER A 215 29.28 -6.29 0.48
N LYS A 216 28.98 -6.74 1.73
CA LYS A 216 27.64 -6.66 2.34
C LYS A 216 27.26 -5.22 2.75
N THR A 217 28.26 -4.41 3.09
CA THR A 217 28.10 -2.99 3.44
C THR A 217 27.59 -2.18 2.25
N SER A 218 28.00 -2.49 1.02
CA SER A 218 27.49 -1.80 -0.17
C SER A 218 26.01 -2.12 -0.45
N LYS A 219 25.54 -3.33 -0.12
CA LYS A 219 24.11 -3.69 -0.23
C LYS A 219 23.24 -2.85 0.72
N ALA A 220 23.60 -2.76 2.00
CA ALA A 220 22.81 -1.98 2.97
C ALA A 220 22.72 -0.49 2.57
N THR A 221 23.84 0.11 2.14
CA THR A 221 23.87 1.49 1.63
C THR A 221 23.06 1.64 0.35
N LEU A 222 23.07 0.65 -0.56
CA LEU A 222 22.21 0.64 -1.75
C LEU A 222 20.72 0.64 -1.38
N LEU A 223 20.29 -0.26 -0.49
CA LEU A 223 18.90 -0.33 -0.05
C LEU A 223 18.45 0.97 0.62
N ASN A 224 19.30 1.56 1.47
CA ASN A 224 19.05 2.85 2.08
C ASN A 224 18.91 3.96 1.01
N THR A 225 19.81 3.97 0.02
CA THR A 225 19.78 4.94 -1.07
C THR A 225 18.49 4.83 -1.91
N ILE A 226 18.10 3.62 -2.29
CA ILE A 226 16.83 3.38 -3.00
C ILE A 226 15.63 3.80 -2.16
N THR A 227 15.69 3.59 -0.83
CA THR A 227 14.64 4.01 0.11
C THR A 227 14.52 5.54 0.17
N ILE A 228 15.64 6.26 0.16
CA ILE A 228 15.65 7.74 0.10
C ILE A 228 14.94 8.22 -1.17
N PHE A 229 15.27 7.65 -2.33
CA PHE A 229 14.57 8.00 -3.57
C PHE A 229 13.09 7.62 -3.52
N SER A 230 12.73 6.46 -2.97
CA SER A 230 11.33 6.04 -2.83
C SER A 230 10.53 7.01 -1.96
N LYS A 231 11.14 7.53 -0.90
CA LYS A 231 10.56 8.56 -0.03
C LYS A 231 10.46 9.91 -0.74
N LEU A 232 11.49 10.32 -1.49
CA LEU A 232 11.47 11.52 -2.33
C LEU A 232 10.24 11.50 -3.25
N PHE A 233 10.06 10.45 -4.06
CA PHE A 233 8.90 10.36 -4.94
C PHE A 233 7.57 10.41 -4.14
N LYS A 234 7.50 9.74 -2.98
CA LYS A 234 6.30 9.80 -2.12
C LYS A 234 5.98 11.20 -1.60
N ILE A 235 6.98 12.01 -1.24
CA ILE A 235 6.77 13.39 -0.76
C ILE A 235 6.10 14.24 -1.84
N PHE A 236 6.52 14.03 -3.08
CA PHE A 236 6.03 14.74 -4.25
C PHE A 236 4.89 13.99 -4.96
N GLU A 237 4.16 13.13 -4.26
CA GLU A 237 3.02 12.39 -4.83
C GLU A 237 1.89 13.39 -5.13
N ILE A 238 1.46 13.47 -6.40
CA ILE A 238 0.39 14.40 -6.83
C ILE A 238 -0.92 14.04 -6.12
N GLU A 239 -1.48 14.99 -5.36
CA GLU A 239 -2.81 14.83 -4.75
C GLU A 239 -3.91 14.90 -5.84
N GLU A 240 -4.94 14.05 -5.74
CA GLU A 240 -5.98 13.88 -6.78
C GLU A 240 -6.66 15.19 -7.22
N TYR A 241 -6.68 16.23 -6.37
CA TYR A 241 -7.25 17.55 -6.66
C TYR A 241 -6.39 18.44 -7.58
N GLU A 242 -5.08 18.22 -7.67
CA GLU A 242 -4.18 18.98 -8.55
C GLU A 242 -4.23 18.49 -10.02
N ILE A 243 -4.87 17.34 -10.24
CA ILE A 243 -4.96 16.69 -11.55
C ILE A 243 -5.79 17.53 -12.54
N SER A 244 -6.75 18.34 -12.05
CA SER A 244 -7.77 19.00 -12.88
C SER A 244 -7.36 20.31 -13.58
N LEU A 245 -6.23 20.94 -13.26
CA LEU A 245 -6.03 22.35 -13.64
C LEU A 245 -5.17 22.59 -14.90
N GLU A 246 -4.19 21.74 -15.25
CA GLU A 246 -3.30 22.03 -16.39
C GLU A 246 -2.92 20.78 -17.19
N LYS A 247 -3.10 20.84 -18.53
CA LYS A 247 -2.77 19.79 -19.51
C LYS A 247 -1.27 19.66 -19.80
N GLU A 248 -0.46 20.68 -19.46
CA GLU A 248 0.99 20.71 -19.69
C GLU A 248 1.78 20.81 -18.38
N TYR A 249 1.31 20.17 -17.31
CA TYR A 249 2.07 20.09 -16.07
C TYR A 249 3.25 19.11 -16.26
N ILE A 250 4.47 19.64 -16.24
CA ILE A 250 5.70 18.84 -16.14
C ILE A 250 6.04 18.71 -14.67
N HIS A 251 6.08 17.48 -14.18
CA HIS A 251 6.39 17.23 -12.79
C HIS A 251 7.85 17.65 -12.47
N PRO A 252 8.11 18.44 -11.41
CA PRO A 252 9.47 18.89 -11.07
C PRO A 252 10.47 17.75 -10.84
N ILE A 253 10.05 16.57 -10.36
CA ILE A 253 10.95 15.45 -10.11
C ILE A 253 11.14 14.52 -11.32
N LEU A 254 10.46 14.79 -12.45
CA LEU A 254 10.55 13.95 -13.65
C LEU A 254 11.99 13.79 -14.18
N PRO A 255 12.84 14.85 -14.25
CA PRO A 255 14.23 14.69 -14.70
C PRO A 255 15.02 13.71 -13.83
N ILE A 256 14.72 13.67 -12.53
CA ILE A 256 15.36 12.77 -11.57
C ILE A 256 14.88 11.32 -11.81
N ALA A 257 13.59 11.11 -12.05
CA ALA A 257 13.06 9.80 -12.41
C ALA A 257 13.74 9.25 -13.67
N LEU A 258 13.81 10.05 -14.73
CA LEU A 258 14.42 9.67 -16.01
C LEU A 258 15.91 9.35 -15.88
N ALA A 259 16.63 9.99 -14.95
CA ALA A 259 18.01 9.66 -14.66
C ALA A 259 18.17 8.35 -13.87
N ILE A 260 17.28 8.06 -12.92
CA ILE A 260 17.38 6.92 -12.00
C ILE A 260 16.94 5.59 -12.64
N ILE A 261 15.89 5.61 -13.48
CA ILE A 261 15.36 4.40 -14.13
C ILE A 261 16.43 3.60 -14.90
N PRO A 262 17.26 4.18 -15.78
CA PRO A 262 18.29 3.42 -16.48
C PRO A 262 19.37 2.89 -15.53
N ILE A 263 19.75 3.66 -14.50
CA ILE A 263 20.76 3.24 -13.51
C ILE A 263 20.27 2.02 -12.72
N THR A 264 19.05 2.11 -12.17
CA THR A 264 18.42 1.01 -11.44
C THR A 264 18.13 -0.20 -12.34
N GLY A 265 17.82 0.01 -13.61
CA GLY A 265 17.72 -1.05 -14.61
C GLY A 265 19.03 -1.82 -14.82
N ASN A 266 20.17 -1.13 -14.82
CA ASN A 266 21.47 -1.80 -14.86
C ASN A 266 21.75 -2.57 -13.56
N ILE A 267 21.38 -2.03 -12.40
CA ILE A 267 21.51 -2.72 -11.10
C ILE A 267 20.67 -3.99 -11.08
N LEU A 268 19.42 -3.94 -11.59
CA LEU A 268 18.57 -5.13 -11.75
C LEU A 268 19.23 -6.21 -12.61
N LYS A 269 19.88 -5.82 -13.71
CA LYS A 269 20.64 -6.75 -14.56
C LYS A 269 21.86 -7.35 -13.87
N LEU A 270 22.52 -6.61 -12.98
CA LEU A 270 23.67 -7.10 -12.21
C LEU A 270 23.27 -7.97 -11.02
N GLN A 271 22.08 -7.76 -10.44
CA GLN A 271 21.60 -8.40 -9.20
C GLN A 271 20.28 -9.15 -9.41
N GLN A 272 20.20 -9.97 -10.46
CA GLN A 272 18.96 -10.66 -10.86
C GLN A 272 18.40 -11.63 -9.81
N GLN A 273 19.20 -12.06 -8.82
CA GLN A 273 18.81 -13.04 -7.80
C GLN A 273 18.56 -12.42 -6.41
N ASP A 274 18.89 -11.15 -6.19
CA ASP A 274 18.75 -10.52 -4.88
C ASP A 274 17.33 -9.97 -4.68
N ILE A 275 16.51 -10.75 -3.98
CA ILE A 275 15.09 -10.46 -3.74
C ILE A 275 14.89 -9.08 -3.09
N GLU A 276 15.72 -8.72 -2.11
CA GLU A 276 15.58 -7.46 -1.38
C GLU A 276 15.83 -6.26 -2.30
N ILE A 277 16.84 -6.34 -3.18
CA ILE A 277 17.14 -5.27 -4.13
C ILE A 277 16.00 -5.13 -5.15
N ILE A 278 15.50 -6.26 -5.68
CA ILE A 278 14.41 -6.25 -6.66
C ILE A 278 13.14 -5.66 -6.05
N ASP A 279 12.81 -6.00 -4.80
CA ASP A 279 11.64 -5.46 -4.09
C ASP A 279 11.76 -3.94 -3.87
N HIS A 280 12.93 -3.45 -3.46
CA HIS A 280 13.14 -2.01 -3.25
C HIS A 280 13.09 -1.22 -4.56
N ILE A 281 13.67 -1.74 -5.65
CA ILE A 281 13.59 -1.10 -6.96
C ILE A 281 12.16 -1.15 -7.51
N SER A 282 11.45 -2.26 -7.31
CA SER A 282 10.04 -2.37 -7.71
C SER A 282 9.15 -1.37 -6.96
N LEU A 283 9.39 -1.19 -5.66
CA LEU A 283 8.71 -0.16 -4.86
C LEU A 283 9.05 1.26 -5.34
N LEU A 284 10.32 1.52 -5.66
CA LEU A 284 10.75 2.79 -6.24
C LEU A 284 10.01 3.08 -7.55
N TYR A 285 9.96 2.12 -8.47
CA TYR A 285 9.23 2.25 -9.73
C TYR A 285 7.75 2.51 -9.50
N LYS A 286 7.11 1.83 -8.53
CA LYS A 286 5.73 2.11 -8.15
C LYS A 286 5.55 3.57 -7.69
N ARG A 287 6.47 4.09 -6.87
CA ARG A 287 6.41 5.49 -6.41
C ARG A 287 6.62 6.47 -7.56
N ILE A 288 7.56 6.21 -8.46
CA ILE A 288 7.77 7.03 -9.68
C ILE A 288 6.49 7.07 -10.51
N THR A 289 5.87 5.91 -10.75
CA THR A 289 4.64 5.78 -11.54
C THR A 289 3.48 6.57 -10.95
N ILE A 290 3.27 6.49 -9.63
CA ILE A 290 2.18 7.23 -8.97
C ILE A 290 2.45 8.74 -8.97
N SER A 291 3.68 9.15 -8.65
CA SER A 291 4.03 10.57 -8.53
C SER A 291 4.03 11.25 -9.89
N CYS A 292 4.74 10.70 -10.88
CA CYS A 292 4.86 11.26 -12.23
C CYS A 292 3.75 10.77 -13.17
N SER A 293 2.51 10.64 -12.69
CA SER A 293 1.39 10.04 -13.41
C SER A 293 1.03 10.72 -14.73
N LYS A 294 1.20 12.05 -14.87
CA LYS A 294 0.90 12.81 -16.10
C LYS A 294 1.93 12.60 -17.23
N ASN A 295 3.19 12.34 -16.92
CA ASN A 295 4.29 12.25 -17.90
C ASN A 295 4.74 10.80 -18.15
N TYR A 296 3.82 9.83 -17.99
CA TYR A 296 4.11 8.40 -17.99
C TYR A 296 4.72 7.88 -19.30
N GLU A 297 4.39 8.49 -20.44
CA GLU A 297 4.81 8.03 -21.77
C GLU A 297 6.33 7.90 -21.92
N GLN A 298 7.10 8.74 -21.22
CA GLN A 298 8.56 8.79 -21.34
C GLN A 298 9.27 7.62 -20.65
N TYR A 299 8.63 6.97 -19.68
CA TYR A 299 9.28 5.99 -18.81
C TYR A 299 8.53 4.67 -18.63
N ILE A 300 7.20 4.64 -18.81
CA ILE A 300 6.38 3.47 -18.46
C ILE A 300 6.82 2.22 -19.24
N SER A 301 7.16 2.39 -20.52
CA SER A 301 7.59 1.28 -21.38
C SER A 301 8.90 0.66 -20.90
N ILE A 302 9.82 1.48 -20.39
CA ILE A 302 11.12 1.07 -19.86
C ILE A 302 10.93 0.29 -18.56
N ILE A 303 10.10 0.81 -17.63
CA ILE A 303 9.78 0.14 -16.37
C ILE A 303 9.12 -1.22 -16.64
N PHE A 304 8.14 -1.27 -17.55
CA PHE A 304 7.46 -2.52 -17.90
C PHE A 304 8.45 -3.56 -18.45
N LYS A 305 9.33 -3.15 -19.36
CA LYS A 305 10.34 -4.03 -19.93
C LYS A 305 11.31 -4.56 -18.86
N GLN A 306 11.88 -3.67 -18.04
CA GLN A 306 12.85 -4.05 -17.00
C GLN A 306 12.24 -5.00 -15.96
N LEU A 307 11.02 -4.72 -15.48
CA LEU A 307 10.35 -5.59 -14.50
C LEU A 307 9.93 -6.94 -15.11
N THR A 308 9.57 -6.96 -16.40
CA THR A 308 9.28 -8.22 -17.11
C THR A 308 10.52 -9.09 -17.22
N GLU A 309 11.64 -8.53 -17.69
CA GLU A 309 12.92 -9.25 -17.81
C GLU A 309 13.36 -9.85 -16.45
N ILE A 310 13.16 -9.13 -15.35
CA ILE A 310 13.50 -9.63 -14.01
C ILE A 310 12.51 -10.68 -13.50
N TYR A 311 11.22 -10.52 -13.77
CA TYR A 311 10.22 -11.51 -13.35
C TYR A 311 10.43 -12.87 -14.03
N GLU A 312 10.90 -12.88 -15.28
CA GLU A 312 11.27 -14.12 -16.00
C GLU A 312 12.40 -14.89 -15.30
N VAL A 313 13.33 -14.20 -14.63
CA VAL A 313 14.46 -14.82 -13.90
C VAL A 313 14.08 -15.14 -12.45
N THR A 314 13.54 -14.15 -11.74
CA THR A 314 13.19 -14.24 -10.31
C THR A 314 11.76 -13.71 -10.11
N PRO A 315 10.76 -14.60 -10.08
CA PRO A 315 9.36 -14.20 -10.00
C PRO A 315 9.00 -13.72 -8.59
N LEU A 316 8.65 -12.44 -8.46
CA LEU A 316 8.29 -11.78 -7.20
C LEU A 316 6.91 -11.13 -7.30
N ASN A 317 6.18 -11.07 -6.19
CA ASN A 317 4.85 -10.46 -6.15
C ASN A 317 4.90 -8.92 -6.27
N GLN A 318 5.96 -8.28 -5.77
CA GLN A 318 6.08 -6.83 -5.79
C GLN A 318 6.25 -6.28 -7.22
N THR A 319 6.95 -7.00 -8.11
CA THR A 319 7.10 -6.60 -9.52
C THR A 319 5.74 -6.56 -10.23
N LEU A 320 4.90 -7.59 -10.01
CA LEU A 320 3.53 -7.64 -10.53
C LEU A 320 2.65 -6.52 -9.98
N ASN A 321 2.77 -6.23 -8.68
CA ASN A 321 2.05 -5.12 -8.06
C ASN A 321 2.41 -3.78 -8.71
N THR A 322 3.69 -3.53 -8.94
CA THR A 322 4.18 -2.31 -9.59
C THR A 322 3.66 -2.18 -11.02
N LEU A 323 3.73 -3.25 -11.81
CA LEU A 323 3.17 -3.27 -13.17
C LEU A 323 1.66 -2.98 -13.17
N SER A 324 0.94 -3.56 -12.21
CA SER A 324 -0.50 -3.35 -12.04
C SER A 324 -0.86 -1.90 -11.74
N MET A 325 0.00 -1.15 -11.03
CA MET A 325 -0.23 0.26 -10.70
C MET A 325 0.04 1.20 -11.88
N GLY A 326 0.81 0.77 -12.88
CA GLY A 326 1.03 1.53 -14.11
C GLY A 326 -0.09 1.45 -15.13
N LEU A 327 -0.97 0.44 -15.03
CA LEU A 327 -2.05 0.21 -15.99
C LEU A 327 -3.14 1.30 -16.01
N PRO A 328 -3.61 1.83 -14.86
CA PRO A 328 -4.62 2.89 -14.84
C PRO A 328 -4.18 4.19 -15.54
N LEU A 329 -2.87 4.41 -15.72
CA LEU A 329 -2.32 5.60 -16.37
C LEU A 329 -2.42 5.53 -17.90
N LEU A 330 -2.45 4.32 -18.46
CA LEU A 330 -2.43 4.11 -19.90
C LEU A 330 -3.77 4.49 -20.51
N SER A 331 -3.74 5.06 -21.72
CA SER A 331 -4.97 5.37 -22.44
C SER A 331 -5.75 4.10 -22.81
N THR A 332 -7.07 4.13 -22.67
CA THR A 332 -7.93 2.93 -22.84
C THR A 332 -8.07 2.46 -24.28
N ASN A 333 -7.87 3.37 -25.24
CA ASN A 333 -8.16 3.14 -26.66
C ASN A 333 -6.91 2.86 -27.50
N GLN A 334 -5.71 3.00 -26.95
CA GLN A 334 -4.46 2.76 -27.64
C GLN A 334 -3.93 1.35 -27.34
N ARG A 335 -3.43 0.68 -28.38
CA ARG A 335 -2.68 -0.57 -28.25
C ARG A 335 -1.24 -0.27 -27.86
N TYR A 336 -0.74 -0.97 -26.84
CA TYR A 336 0.64 -0.93 -26.40
C TYR A 336 1.29 -2.31 -26.59
N ASP A 337 2.26 -2.40 -27.51
CA ASP A 337 2.92 -3.67 -27.80
C ASP A 337 3.83 -4.12 -26.64
N PHE A 338 4.47 -3.18 -25.94
CA PHE A 338 5.25 -3.50 -24.74
C PHE A 338 4.39 -4.16 -23.66
N LEU A 339 3.13 -3.73 -23.51
CA LEU A 339 2.19 -4.30 -22.54
C LEU A 339 1.77 -5.70 -22.94
N THR A 340 1.46 -5.90 -24.23
CA THR A 340 1.11 -7.22 -24.79
C THR A 340 2.25 -8.22 -24.57
N HIS A 341 3.49 -7.80 -24.83
CA HIS A 341 4.68 -8.62 -24.60
C HIS A 341 4.87 -8.94 -23.11
N SER A 342 4.81 -7.92 -22.24
CA SER A 342 4.97 -8.08 -20.79
C SER A 342 3.98 -9.09 -20.20
N ILE A 343 2.70 -8.95 -20.51
CA ILE A 343 1.65 -9.86 -20.03
C ILE A 343 1.90 -11.29 -20.54
N SER A 344 2.32 -11.45 -21.80
CA SER A 344 2.59 -12.76 -22.36
C SER A 344 3.75 -13.46 -21.65
N SER A 345 4.88 -12.78 -21.49
CA SER A 345 6.07 -13.28 -20.78
C SER A 345 5.80 -13.63 -19.32
N ILE A 346 5.11 -12.73 -18.60
CA ILE A 346 4.71 -12.96 -17.20
C ILE A 346 3.78 -14.16 -17.10
N SER A 347 2.85 -14.33 -18.03
CA SER A 347 1.91 -15.45 -18.03
C SER A 347 2.61 -16.78 -18.28
N VAL A 348 3.57 -16.85 -19.20
CA VAL A 348 4.39 -18.05 -19.43
C VAL A 348 5.13 -18.46 -18.16
N THR A 349 5.83 -17.51 -17.53
CA THR A 349 6.57 -17.74 -16.28
C THR A 349 5.64 -18.19 -15.15
N THR A 350 4.48 -17.53 -15.00
CA THR A 350 3.50 -17.86 -13.96
C THR A 350 2.88 -19.25 -14.18
N PHE A 351 2.59 -19.64 -15.43
CA PHE A 351 2.11 -20.98 -15.74
C PHE A 351 3.17 -22.05 -15.48
N GLN A 352 4.44 -21.76 -15.72
CA GLN A 352 5.55 -22.67 -15.37
C GLN A 352 5.63 -22.88 -13.85
N ILE A 353 5.50 -21.81 -13.05
CA ILE A 353 5.43 -21.90 -11.58
C ILE A 353 4.27 -22.82 -11.16
N TRP A 354 3.08 -22.60 -11.73
CA TRP A 354 1.89 -23.41 -11.43
C TRP A 354 2.02 -24.88 -11.84
N LYS A 355 2.73 -25.16 -12.94
CA LYS A 355 2.98 -26.52 -13.43
C LYS A 355 4.02 -27.25 -12.58
N ASN A 356 5.12 -26.58 -12.23
CA ASN A 356 6.23 -27.19 -11.52
C ASN A 356 5.85 -27.60 -10.09
N GLY A 357 5.21 -26.73 -9.31
CA GLY A 357 4.82 -27.10 -7.94
C GLY A 357 3.62 -28.06 -7.85
N ASN A 358 3.10 -28.53 -8.99
CA ASN A 358 2.16 -29.64 -9.05
C ASN A 358 2.88 -30.99 -9.23
N ALA A 359 4.08 -31.00 -9.83
CA ALA A 359 4.90 -32.21 -9.97
C ALA A 359 5.42 -32.74 -8.62
N ASP A 360 5.60 -31.86 -7.63
CA ASP A 360 6.08 -32.22 -6.29
C ASP A 360 4.99 -32.81 -5.37
N ARG A 361 3.72 -32.82 -5.80
CA ARG A 361 2.58 -33.34 -5.02
C ARG A 361 2.24 -34.79 -5.36
N VAL A 362 3.21 -35.70 -5.20
CA VAL A 362 2.93 -37.14 -5.14
C VAL A 362 2.54 -37.48 -3.70
N GLY A 363 1.24 -37.48 -3.33
CA GLY A 363 0.91 -38.04 -2.02
C GLY A 363 -0.51 -37.97 -1.43
N VAL A 364 -1.38 -37.00 -1.72
CA VAL A 364 -2.67 -36.92 -1.00
C VAL A 364 -3.83 -36.43 -1.88
N VAL A 365 -4.74 -37.36 -2.16
CA VAL A 365 -6.16 -37.21 -2.57
C VAL A 365 -6.45 -36.22 -3.74
N HIS A 366 -6.27 -36.77 -4.94
CA HIS A 366 -6.96 -36.58 -6.23
C HIS A 366 -7.65 -35.25 -6.60
N THR A 367 -6.97 -34.50 -7.46
CA THR A 367 -7.46 -34.14 -8.81
C THR A 367 -6.28 -34.11 -9.79
N ASN A 368 -6.39 -34.75 -10.96
CA ASN A 368 -5.39 -34.68 -12.05
C ASN A 368 -5.42 -33.29 -12.75
N THR A 369 -5.30 -32.19 -12.01
CA THR A 369 -5.11 -30.89 -12.65
C THR A 369 -3.67 -30.79 -13.11
N LEU A 370 -3.41 -30.15 -14.24
CA LEU A 370 -2.04 -29.93 -14.73
C LEU A 370 -1.32 -28.82 -13.93
N TYR A 371 -2.11 -27.91 -13.35
CA TYR A 371 -1.65 -26.71 -12.65
C TYR A 371 -2.16 -26.70 -11.21
N ASN A 372 -1.45 -25.96 -10.36
CA ASN A 372 -1.84 -25.71 -8.98
C ASN A 372 -1.66 -24.21 -8.64
N LEU A 373 -2.77 -23.49 -8.54
CA LEU A 373 -2.78 -22.04 -8.33
C LEU A 373 -2.37 -21.63 -6.91
N SER A 374 -2.43 -22.55 -5.95
CA SER A 374 -2.18 -22.30 -4.53
C SER A 374 -0.73 -22.55 -4.10
N ILE A 375 0.21 -22.79 -5.05
CA ILE A 375 1.64 -23.02 -4.71
C ILE A 375 2.23 -21.75 -4.09
N ILE A 376 2.09 -20.61 -4.80
CA ILE A 376 2.54 -19.30 -4.33
C ILE A 376 1.35 -18.34 -4.38
N PRO A 377 0.49 -18.33 -3.34
CA PRO A 377 -0.74 -17.53 -3.33
C PRO A 377 -0.53 -16.03 -3.56
N THR A 378 0.62 -15.48 -3.12
CA THR A 378 0.96 -14.07 -3.29
C THR A 378 1.20 -13.71 -4.76
N ILE A 379 1.93 -14.53 -5.51
CA ILE A 379 2.15 -14.35 -6.93
C ILE A 379 0.84 -14.51 -7.69
N THR A 380 0.08 -15.57 -7.40
CA THR A 380 -1.23 -15.79 -8.04
C THR A 380 -2.18 -14.61 -7.81
N LYS A 381 -2.20 -14.07 -6.59
CA LYS A 381 -2.99 -12.88 -6.25
C LYS A 381 -2.60 -11.67 -7.10
N GLU A 382 -1.32 -11.31 -7.13
CA GLU A 382 -0.88 -10.13 -7.87
C GLU A 382 -0.98 -10.32 -9.39
N TYR A 383 -0.80 -11.55 -9.90
CA TYR A 383 -1.00 -11.89 -11.32
C TYR A 383 -2.46 -11.69 -11.77
N PHE A 384 -3.43 -12.25 -11.03
CA PHE A 384 -4.84 -12.03 -11.36
C PHE A 384 -5.25 -10.57 -11.16
N SER A 385 -4.65 -9.86 -10.20
CA SER A 385 -4.86 -8.41 -10.05
C SER A 385 -4.35 -7.64 -11.26
N LEU A 386 -3.15 -7.96 -11.77
CA LEU A 386 -2.59 -7.37 -12.98
C LEU A 386 -3.49 -7.59 -14.20
N LEU A 387 -3.97 -8.83 -14.41
CA LEU A 387 -4.89 -9.13 -15.51
C LEU A 387 -6.25 -8.44 -15.36
N GLU A 388 -6.79 -8.38 -14.14
CA GLU A 388 -8.04 -7.67 -13.85
C GLU A 388 -7.92 -6.18 -14.19
N GLN A 389 -6.79 -5.56 -13.81
CA GLN A 389 -6.49 -4.16 -14.14
C GLN A 389 -6.30 -3.96 -15.64
N CYS A 390 -5.67 -4.92 -16.34
CA CYS A 390 -5.54 -4.87 -17.80
C CYS A 390 -6.91 -4.91 -18.47
N ILE A 391 -7.83 -5.75 -17.99
CA ILE A 391 -9.21 -5.80 -18.52
C ILE A 391 -10.00 -4.53 -18.17
N LYS A 392 -9.75 -3.89 -17.03
CA LYS A 392 -10.47 -2.65 -16.68
C LYS A 392 -10.00 -1.44 -17.48
N TYR A 393 -8.69 -1.31 -17.68
CA TYR A 393 -8.09 -0.09 -18.23
C TYR A 393 -7.61 -0.24 -19.67
N ASN A 394 -7.11 -1.39 -20.11
CA ASN A 394 -6.62 -1.57 -21.49
C ASN A 394 -6.83 -2.99 -22.04
N ILE A 395 -8.07 -3.32 -22.41
CA ILE A 395 -8.43 -4.60 -23.05
C ILE A 395 -7.75 -4.74 -24.42
N VAL A 396 -7.54 -3.62 -25.12
CA VAL A 396 -6.99 -3.59 -26.49
C VAL A 396 -5.60 -4.23 -26.58
N SER A 397 -4.81 -4.12 -25.52
CA SER A 397 -3.45 -4.67 -25.41
C SER A 397 -3.40 -6.07 -24.78
N PHE A 398 -4.56 -6.71 -24.53
CA PHE A 398 -4.60 -8.04 -23.96
C PHE A 398 -4.10 -9.09 -24.99
N PRO A 399 -3.19 -10.02 -24.63
CA PRO A 399 -2.66 -11.01 -25.57
C PRO A 399 -3.75 -11.96 -26.11
N THR A 400 -3.81 -12.14 -27.43
CA THR A 400 -4.86 -12.94 -28.10
C THR A 400 -4.85 -14.41 -27.71
N ASN A 401 -3.68 -14.98 -27.44
CA ASN A 401 -3.51 -16.42 -27.20
C ASN A 401 -3.55 -16.79 -25.71
N LEU A 402 -3.81 -15.83 -24.83
CA LEU A 402 -3.76 -16.04 -23.38
C LEU A 402 -5.12 -16.42 -22.78
N LEU A 403 -6.22 -15.89 -23.34
CA LEU A 403 -7.54 -15.99 -22.72
C LEU A 403 -8.03 -17.44 -22.59
N ALA A 404 -7.93 -18.23 -23.66
CA ALA A 404 -8.42 -19.62 -23.66
C ALA A 404 -7.65 -20.54 -22.68
N PRO A 405 -6.30 -20.58 -22.68
CA PRO A 405 -5.54 -21.32 -21.67
C PRO A 405 -5.88 -20.88 -20.24
N LEU A 406 -5.99 -19.57 -20.00
CA LEU A 406 -6.27 -19.02 -18.68
C LEU A 406 -7.66 -19.42 -18.18
N PHE A 407 -8.67 -19.37 -19.05
CA PHE A 407 -10.02 -19.81 -18.72
C PHE A 407 -10.06 -21.30 -18.35
N GLN A 408 -9.36 -22.14 -19.12
CA GLN A 408 -9.28 -23.58 -18.87
C GLN A 408 -8.60 -23.88 -17.53
N VAL A 409 -7.47 -23.22 -17.26
CA VAL A 409 -6.73 -23.37 -15.99
C VAL A 409 -7.61 -23.02 -14.79
N ILE A 410 -8.37 -21.93 -14.87
CA ILE A 410 -9.29 -21.51 -13.81
C ILE A 410 -10.40 -22.56 -13.63
N LEU A 411 -11.02 -23.01 -14.73
CA LEU A 411 -12.11 -23.98 -14.69
C LEU A 411 -11.66 -25.31 -14.05
N GLU A 412 -10.44 -25.76 -14.31
CA GLU A 412 -9.90 -26.98 -13.71
C GLU A 412 -9.57 -26.81 -12.21
N ASN A 413 -9.21 -25.60 -11.77
CA ASN A 413 -8.69 -25.36 -10.42
C ASN A 413 -9.70 -24.75 -9.44
N ILE A 414 -10.82 -24.19 -9.89
CA ILE A 414 -11.72 -23.39 -9.04
C ILE A 414 -12.22 -24.13 -7.79
N LEU A 415 -12.42 -25.45 -7.89
CA LEU A 415 -12.85 -26.30 -6.78
C LEU A 415 -11.70 -26.73 -5.85
N ASN A 416 -10.46 -26.67 -6.34
CA ASN A 416 -9.27 -27.16 -5.63
C ASN A 416 -8.60 -26.09 -4.76
N ILE A 417 -8.94 -24.82 -4.97
CA ILE A 417 -8.37 -23.71 -4.20
C ILE A 417 -9.04 -23.64 -2.83
N GLN A 418 -8.27 -23.89 -1.77
CA GLN A 418 -8.75 -23.86 -0.38
C GLN A 418 -8.29 -22.64 0.42
N ASP A 419 -7.45 -21.79 -0.16
CA ASP A 419 -6.90 -20.61 0.50
C ASP A 419 -7.56 -19.31 0.01
N LYS A 420 -7.88 -18.43 0.96
CA LYS A 420 -8.45 -17.10 0.71
C LYS A 420 -7.58 -16.20 -0.19
N PRO A 421 -6.24 -16.12 -0.03
CA PRO A 421 -5.43 -15.22 -0.84
C PRO A 421 -5.45 -15.57 -2.34
N THR A 422 -5.64 -16.83 -2.72
CA THR A 422 -5.75 -17.26 -4.12
C THR A 422 -7.18 -17.15 -4.67
N ILE A 423 -8.19 -17.66 -3.95
CA ILE A 423 -9.56 -17.75 -4.52
C ILE A 423 -10.22 -16.37 -4.70
N ARG A 424 -9.95 -15.43 -3.79
CA ARG A 424 -10.52 -14.08 -3.86
C ARG A 424 -10.17 -13.36 -5.17
N PRO A 425 -8.89 -13.19 -5.55
CA PRO A 425 -8.51 -12.55 -6.81
C PRO A 425 -8.92 -13.36 -8.03
N VAL A 426 -8.88 -14.71 -7.99
CA VAL A 426 -9.40 -15.55 -9.09
C VAL A 426 -10.88 -15.26 -9.35
N CYS A 427 -11.72 -15.29 -8.31
CA CYS A 427 -13.14 -15.01 -8.46
C CYS A 427 -13.41 -13.55 -8.89
N SER A 428 -12.63 -12.59 -8.40
CA SER A 428 -12.71 -11.18 -8.80
C SER A 428 -12.40 -10.99 -10.29
N PHE A 429 -11.32 -11.61 -10.75
CA PHE A 429 -10.92 -11.61 -12.16
C PHE A 429 -11.99 -12.24 -13.04
N VAL A 430 -12.49 -13.45 -12.71
CA VAL A 430 -13.54 -14.13 -13.49
C VAL A 430 -14.81 -13.30 -13.54
N SER A 431 -15.20 -12.68 -12.42
CA SER A 431 -16.37 -11.80 -12.38
C SER A 431 -16.19 -10.59 -13.31
N THR A 432 -15.02 -9.97 -13.28
CA THR A 432 -14.67 -8.85 -14.18
C THR A 432 -14.68 -9.29 -15.64
N LEU A 433 -14.13 -10.47 -15.94
CA LEU A 433 -14.09 -11.04 -17.29
C LEU A 433 -15.51 -11.28 -17.84
N ILE A 434 -16.40 -11.88 -17.04
CA ILE A 434 -17.79 -12.15 -17.45
C ILE A 434 -18.57 -10.84 -17.66
N SER A 435 -18.30 -9.83 -16.85
CA SER A 435 -18.93 -8.51 -16.95
C SER A 435 -18.37 -7.60 -18.06
N VAL A 436 -17.48 -8.11 -18.92
CA VAL A 436 -17.01 -7.35 -20.09
C VAL A 436 -18.14 -7.19 -21.10
N GLU A 437 -18.62 -5.95 -21.22
CA GLU A 437 -19.59 -5.50 -22.22
C GLU A 437 -18.90 -4.79 -23.37
N GLN A 438 -19.38 -4.98 -24.61
CA GLN A 438 -18.79 -4.33 -25.78
C GLN A 438 -18.94 -2.81 -25.74
N LYS A 439 -17.86 -2.11 -25.36
CA LYS A 439 -17.82 -0.65 -25.25
C LYS A 439 -17.00 0.03 -26.36
N GLY A 440 -16.14 -0.71 -27.06
CA GLY A 440 -15.18 -0.15 -28.02
C GLY A 440 -15.28 -0.77 -29.43
N ASN A 441 -14.98 0.05 -30.44
CA ASN A 441 -14.95 -0.35 -31.86
C ASN A 441 -13.58 -0.87 -32.34
N HIS A 442 -12.61 -1.02 -31.44
CA HIS A 442 -11.26 -1.45 -31.80
C HIS A 442 -11.23 -2.95 -32.13
N SER A 443 -10.60 -3.35 -33.25
CA SER A 443 -10.58 -4.75 -33.74
C SER A 443 -10.14 -5.77 -32.66
N ASN A 444 -9.03 -5.51 -31.94
CA ASN A 444 -8.60 -6.35 -30.83
C ASN A 444 -9.63 -6.54 -29.72
N TYR A 445 -10.40 -5.50 -29.40
CA TYR A 445 -11.46 -5.57 -28.39
C TYR A 445 -12.56 -6.54 -28.85
N ILE A 446 -12.96 -6.40 -30.10
CA ILE A 446 -13.98 -7.25 -30.72
C ILE A 446 -13.50 -8.71 -30.74
N ASN A 447 -12.23 -8.95 -31.11
CA ASN A 447 -11.64 -10.28 -31.11
C ASN A 447 -11.61 -10.88 -29.71
N PHE A 448 -11.20 -10.10 -28.69
CA PHE A 448 -11.22 -10.53 -27.29
C PHE A 448 -12.62 -10.91 -26.84
N LYS A 449 -13.62 -10.07 -27.12
CA LYS A 449 -15.02 -10.34 -26.74
C LYS A 449 -15.58 -11.56 -27.47
N THR A 450 -15.32 -11.68 -28.77
CA THR A 450 -15.74 -12.84 -29.58
C THR A 450 -15.17 -14.14 -29.03
N GLU A 451 -13.87 -14.14 -28.67
CA GLU A 451 -13.22 -15.31 -28.07
C GLU A 451 -13.80 -15.63 -26.68
N LEU A 452 -14.05 -14.60 -25.86
CA LEU A 452 -14.71 -14.78 -24.56
C LEU A 452 -16.11 -15.40 -24.71
N ASP A 453 -16.92 -14.87 -25.62
CA ASP A 453 -18.28 -15.38 -25.86
C ASP A 453 -18.26 -16.83 -26.40
N ARG A 454 -17.26 -17.16 -27.23
CA ARG A 454 -17.00 -18.53 -27.69
C ARG A 454 -16.67 -19.47 -26.52
N LEU A 455 -15.78 -19.04 -25.61
CA LEU A 455 -15.40 -19.82 -24.42
C LEU A 455 -16.57 -19.99 -23.44
N LEU A 456 -17.37 -18.94 -23.22
CA LEU A 456 -18.58 -19.01 -22.41
C LEU A 456 -19.64 -19.93 -23.04
N GLY A 457 -19.75 -19.95 -24.36
CA GLY A 457 -20.61 -20.89 -25.08
C GLY A 457 -20.17 -22.35 -24.92
N GLN A 458 -18.86 -22.62 -24.95
CA GLN A 458 -18.30 -23.98 -24.85
C GLN A 458 -18.22 -24.51 -23.41
N HIS A 459 -17.80 -23.68 -22.47
CA HIS A 459 -17.45 -24.08 -21.10
C HIS A 459 -18.33 -23.45 -20.02
N GLY A 460 -19.25 -22.55 -20.37
CA GLY A 460 -20.11 -21.85 -19.41
C GLY A 460 -21.01 -22.79 -18.60
N GLU A 461 -21.52 -23.88 -19.19
CA GLU A 461 -22.31 -24.88 -18.48
C GLU A 461 -21.48 -25.58 -17.39
N SER A 462 -20.22 -25.91 -17.69
CA SER A 462 -19.28 -26.48 -16.71
C SER A 462 -18.98 -25.49 -15.58
N LEU A 463 -18.72 -24.22 -15.92
CA LEU A 463 -18.47 -23.17 -14.93
C LEU A 463 -19.67 -23.00 -13.98
N ILE A 464 -20.89 -22.93 -14.50
CA ILE A 464 -22.11 -22.82 -13.68
C ILE A 464 -22.24 -24.05 -12.76
N LYS A 465 -22.03 -25.25 -13.28
CA LYS A 465 -22.09 -26.49 -12.48
C LYS A 465 -21.07 -26.47 -11.33
N GLN A 466 -19.82 -26.13 -11.60
CA GLN A 466 -18.76 -26.08 -10.58
C GLN A 466 -19.05 -25.02 -9.51
N VAL A 467 -19.48 -23.83 -9.92
CA VAL A 467 -19.79 -22.72 -9.02
C VAL A 467 -20.99 -23.06 -8.10
N LEU A 468 -22.03 -23.71 -8.64
CA LEU A 468 -23.16 -24.19 -7.84
C LEU A 468 -22.75 -25.31 -6.87
N TYR A 469 -21.90 -26.24 -7.32
CA TYR A 469 -21.36 -27.31 -6.47
C TYR A 469 -20.51 -26.74 -5.33
N ALA A 470 -19.64 -25.78 -5.61
CA ALA A 470 -18.78 -25.14 -4.62
C ALA A 470 -19.59 -24.47 -3.50
N VAL A 471 -20.65 -23.73 -3.86
CA VAL A 471 -21.56 -23.11 -2.90
C VAL A 471 -22.37 -24.16 -2.14
N GLY A 472 -22.82 -25.22 -2.82
CA GLY A 472 -23.65 -26.29 -2.25
C GLY A 472 -22.91 -27.33 -1.41
N GLY A 473 -21.64 -27.12 -1.07
CA GLY A 473 -20.90 -28.01 -0.16
C GLY A 473 -19.49 -28.37 -0.62
N GLY A 474 -19.21 -28.19 -1.91
CA GLY A 474 -17.90 -28.52 -2.52
C GLY A 474 -16.74 -27.64 -2.06
N SER A 475 -16.99 -26.54 -1.35
CA SER A 475 -15.94 -25.67 -0.80
C SER A 475 -16.23 -25.21 0.65
N PRO A 476 -15.20 -24.83 1.42
CA PRO A 476 -15.36 -24.20 2.72
C PRO A 476 -16.30 -22.99 2.70
N ARG A 477 -17.09 -22.78 3.76
CA ARG A 477 -18.09 -21.68 3.82
C ARG A 477 -17.45 -20.30 3.63
N SER A 478 -16.25 -20.12 4.17
CA SER A 478 -15.49 -18.87 4.04
C SER A 478 -15.04 -18.56 2.61
N ILE A 479 -15.07 -19.56 1.70
CA ILE A 479 -14.68 -19.43 0.30
C ILE A 479 -15.90 -19.22 -0.61
N ALA A 480 -17.04 -19.85 -0.28
CA ALA A 480 -18.29 -19.73 -1.04
C ALA A 480 -18.74 -18.28 -1.25
N ILE A 481 -18.41 -17.37 -0.31
CA ILE A 481 -18.70 -15.93 -0.40
C ILE A 481 -17.96 -15.26 -1.58
N TYR A 482 -16.77 -15.73 -1.96
CA TYR A 482 -16.04 -15.18 -3.12
C TYR A 482 -16.59 -15.74 -4.44
N ILE A 483 -16.95 -17.03 -4.45
CA ILE A 483 -17.59 -17.69 -5.58
C ILE A 483 -18.95 -17.05 -5.91
N ALA A 484 -19.64 -16.51 -4.90
CA ALA A 484 -20.84 -15.71 -5.08
C ALA A 484 -20.67 -14.56 -6.09
N ASN A 485 -19.49 -13.93 -6.16
CA ASN A 485 -19.25 -12.84 -7.10
C ASN A 485 -19.36 -13.31 -8.56
N ILE A 486 -18.92 -14.54 -8.86
CA ILE A 486 -19.03 -15.15 -10.20
C ILE A 486 -20.50 -15.40 -10.54
N ILE A 487 -21.28 -15.96 -9.60
CA ILE A 487 -22.73 -16.15 -9.78
C ILE A 487 -23.40 -14.82 -10.08
N ASN A 488 -23.06 -13.78 -9.32
CA ASN A 488 -23.64 -12.45 -9.51
C ASN A 488 -23.31 -11.89 -10.90
N ALA A 489 -22.06 -12.01 -11.35
CA ALA A 489 -21.64 -11.59 -12.69
C ALA A 489 -22.40 -12.35 -13.79
N LEU A 490 -22.55 -13.68 -13.67
CA LEU A 490 -23.32 -14.50 -14.61
C LEU A 490 -24.80 -14.08 -14.67
N ILE A 491 -25.42 -13.79 -13.52
CA ILE A 491 -26.82 -13.37 -13.44
C ILE A 491 -27.03 -11.98 -14.04
N ILE A 492 -26.07 -11.07 -13.86
CA ILE A 492 -26.16 -9.70 -14.40
C ILE A 492 -25.93 -9.71 -15.92
N SER A 493 -24.85 -10.36 -16.38
CA SER A 493 -24.41 -10.28 -17.78
C SER A 493 -25.07 -11.33 -18.69
N HIS A 494 -25.43 -12.51 -18.17
CA HIS A 494 -26.00 -13.62 -18.95
C HIS A 494 -27.22 -14.30 -18.28
N PRO A 495 -28.28 -13.54 -17.91
CA PRO A 495 -29.42 -14.09 -17.17
C PRO A 495 -30.16 -15.21 -17.93
N ASN A 496 -30.30 -15.07 -19.26
CA ASN A 496 -31.03 -15.99 -20.12
C ASN A 496 -30.29 -17.33 -20.29
N THR A 497 -28.97 -17.35 -20.13
CA THR A 497 -28.14 -18.55 -20.18
C THR A 497 -28.03 -19.19 -18.80
N PHE A 498 -27.86 -18.38 -17.75
CA PHE A 498 -27.69 -18.87 -16.39
C PHE A 498 -28.94 -19.60 -15.86
N ARG A 499 -30.14 -19.01 -15.99
CA ARG A 499 -31.37 -19.58 -15.40
C ARG A 499 -31.67 -21.01 -15.86
N PRO A 500 -31.72 -21.31 -17.18
CA PRO A 500 -32.10 -22.64 -17.64
C PRO A 500 -31.07 -23.70 -17.26
N ILE A 501 -29.79 -23.35 -17.30
CA ILE A 501 -28.70 -24.26 -16.92
C ILE A 501 -28.72 -24.52 -15.42
N ALA A 502 -28.88 -23.48 -14.59
CA ALA A 502 -28.95 -23.64 -13.15
C ALA A 502 -30.12 -24.53 -12.71
N LEU A 503 -31.32 -24.32 -13.28
CA LEU A 503 -32.48 -25.17 -13.00
C LEU A 503 -32.23 -26.61 -13.44
N ARG A 504 -31.72 -26.82 -14.67
CA ARG A 504 -31.39 -28.16 -15.18
C ARG A 504 -30.41 -28.91 -14.27
N MET A 505 -29.35 -28.23 -13.80
CA MET A 505 -28.34 -28.84 -12.93
C MET A 505 -28.91 -29.14 -11.54
N LEU A 506 -29.72 -28.23 -10.99
CA LEU A 506 -30.33 -28.41 -9.66
C LEU A 506 -31.44 -29.46 -9.63
N SER A 507 -32.06 -29.77 -10.77
CA SER A 507 -33.01 -30.89 -10.89
C SER A 507 -32.37 -32.26 -10.78
N VAL A 508 -31.03 -32.38 -10.89
CA VAL A 508 -30.32 -33.65 -10.70
C VAL A 508 -30.40 -34.07 -9.23
N GLU A 509 -30.85 -35.31 -8.99
CA GLU A 509 -30.93 -35.87 -7.64
C GLU A 509 -29.55 -35.92 -6.97
N GLY A 510 -29.50 -35.59 -5.68
CA GLY A 510 -28.25 -35.53 -4.91
C GLY A 510 -27.32 -34.36 -5.23
N PHE A 511 -27.62 -33.53 -6.24
CA PHE A 511 -26.84 -32.33 -6.56
C PHE A 511 -27.50 -31.04 -6.06
N PRO A 512 -26.78 -30.08 -5.46
CA PRO A 512 -25.37 -30.13 -5.08
C PRO A 512 -25.14 -30.90 -3.76
N SER A 513 -26.22 -31.29 -3.08
CA SER A 513 -26.21 -32.08 -1.85
C SER A 513 -27.50 -32.88 -1.72
N SER A 514 -27.49 -33.97 -0.95
CA SER A 514 -28.67 -34.78 -0.60
C SER A 514 -29.58 -34.12 0.44
N TYR A 515 -29.11 -33.10 1.16
CA TYR A 515 -29.86 -32.45 2.26
C TYR A 515 -30.86 -31.39 1.81
N ILE A 516 -30.96 -31.08 0.51
CA ILE A 516 -31.77 -29.98 -0.01
C ILE A 516 -32.91 -30.48 -0.91
N THR A 517 -34.12 -29.97 -0.71
CA THR A 517 -35.31 -30.36 -1.49
C THR A 517 -35.40 -29.61 -2.82
N LEU A 518 -36.13 -30.16 -3.80
CA LEU A 518 -36.32 -29.54 -5.11
C LEU A 518 -36.94 -28.12 -4.99
N ALA A 519 -37.97 -27.96 -4.13
CA ALA A 519 -38.61 -26.66 -3.89
C ALA A 519 -37.65 -25.63 -3.28
N GLN A 520 -36.72 -26.04 -2.41
CA GLN A 520 -35.69 -25.15 -1.86
C GLN A 520 -34.69 -24.71 -2.93
N LYS A 521 -34.33 -25.59 -3.86
CA LYS A 521 -33.45 -25.26 -5.00
C LYS A 521 -34.10 -24.26 -5.96
N GLU A 522 -35.37 -24.44 -6.29
CA GLU A 522 -36.12 -23.50 -7.15
C GLU A 522 -36.23 -22.13 -6.49
N LYS A 523 -36.62 -22.07 -5.21
CA LYS A 523 -36.70 -20.84 -4.43
C LYS A 523 -35.34 -20.12 -4.34
N PHE A 524 -34.25 -20.88 -4.21
CA PHE A 524 -32.90 -20.32 -4.23
C PHE A 524 -32.61 -19.61 -5.56
N VAL A 525 -32.88 -20.24 -6.71
CA VAL A 525 -32.68 -19.65 -8.04
C VAL A 525 -33.52 -18.39 -8.22
N GLU A 526 -34.76 -18.39 -7.76
CA GLU A 526 -35.62 -17.18 -7.81
C GLU A 526 -35.06 -16.05 -6.95
N ASN A 527 -34.61 -16.35 -5.73
CA ASN A 527 -34.08 -15.35 -4.81
C ASN A 527 -32.77 -14.72 -5.32
N ILE A 528 -31.82 -15.52 -5.82
CA ILE A 528 -30.55 -14.97 -6.34
C ILE A 528 -30.78 -14.11 -7.59
N MET A 529 -31.74 -14.47 -8.44
CA MET A 529 -32.13 -13.66 -9.60
C MET A 529 -32.78 -12.34 -9.20
N ARG A 530 -33.62 -12.36 -8.16
CA ARG A 530 -34.30 -11.17 -7.63
C ARG A 530 -33.35 -10.21 -6.93
N TYR A 531 -32.37 -10.73 -6.20
CA TYR A 531 -31.48 -9.92 -5.36
C TYR A 531 -30.13 -9.57 -6.01
N LYS A 532 -29.95 -9.83 -7.31
CA LYS A 532 -28.69 -9.57 -8.05
C LYS A 532 -28.09 -8.16 -7.88
N SER A 533 -28.92 -7.14 -7.67
CA SER A 533 -28.47 -5.75 -7.45
C SER A 533 -28.24 -5.40 -5.97
N LYS A 534 -28.67 -6.24 -5.03
CA LYS A 534 -28.56 -6.03 -3.58
C LYS A 534 -27.49 -6.96 -3.00
N GLN A 535 -26.22 -6.56 -3.11
CA GLN A 535 -25.06 -7.40 -2.79
C GLN A 535 -25.10 -8.03 -1.38
N THR A 536 -25.58 -7.29 -0.37
CA THR A 536 -25.71 -7.81 1.01
C THR A 536 -26.75 -8.91 1.12
N THR A 537 -27.92 -8.74 0.48
CA THR A 537 -29.02 -9.72 0.49
C THR A 537 -28.68 -10.93 -0.38
N PHE A 538 -28.01 -10.70 -1.50
CA PHE A 538 -27.52 -11.74 -2.39
C PHE A 538 -26.53 -12.68 -1.68
N ARG A 539 -25.54 -12.11 -0.98
CA ARG A 539 -24.56 -12.90 -0.20
C ARG A 539 -25.23 -13.70 0.91
N LYS A 540 -26.17 -13.10 1.66
CA LYS A 540 -26.95 -13.82 2.68
C LYS A 540 -27.70 -15.02 2.10
N THR A 541 -28.35 -14.86 0.94
CA THR A 541 -29.08 -15.94 0.26
C THR A 541 -28.16 -17.11 -0.09
N ILE A 542 -26.92 -16.82 -0.56
CA ILE A 542 -25.91 -17.83 -0.86
C ILE A 542 -25.39 -18.52 0.39
N GLU A 543 -25.18 -17.77 1.48
CA GLU A 543 -24.77 -18.36 2.75
C GLU A 543 -25.85 -19.27 3.34
N GLU A 544 -27.11 -18.85 3.35
CA GLU A 544 -28.25 -19.65 3.80
C GLU A 544 -28.37 -20.94 2.98
N PHE A 545 -28.24 -20.86 1.66
CA PHE A 545 -28.24 -22.04 0.80
C PHE A 545 -27.07 -22.98 1.09
N SER A 546 -25.86 -22.45 1.30
CA SER A 546 -24.67 -23.25 1.64
C SER A 546 -24.81 -23.96 2.99
N ILE A 547 -25.44 -23.31 3.97
CA ILE A 547 -25.76 -23.86 5.29
C ILE A 547 -26.72 -25.05 5.16
N ILE A 548 -27.82 -24.86 4.42
CA ILE A 548 -28.83 -25.90 4.17
C ILE A 548 -28.19 -27.10 3.46
N CYS A 549 -27.38 -26.87 2.43
CA CYS A 549 -26.75 -27.95 1.69
C CYS A 549 -25.73 -28.76 2.53
N LYS A 550 -25.23 -28.23 3.64
CA LYS A 550 -24.33 -28.95 4.56
C LYS A 550 -25.06 -29.67 5.71
N GLY A 551 -26.40 -29.62 5.73
CA GLY A 551 -27.21 -30.25 6.77
C GLY A 551 -27.27 -29.47 8.09
N PHE A 552 -26.72 -28.26 8.13
CA PHE A 552 -26.89 -27.36 9.27
C PHE A 552 -28.25 -26.68 9.13
N THR A 553 -29.21 -27.06 9.96
CA THR A 553 -30.47 -26.31 10.07
C THR A 553 -30.22 -25.06 10.91
N ASN A 554 -30.63 -23.89 10.43
CA ASN A 554 -30.78 -22.72 11.29
C ASN A 554 -31.77 -23.10 12.39
N ARG A 555 -31.27 -23.28 13.62
CA ARG A 555 -32.11 -23.18 14.82
C ARG A 555 -32.45 -21.73 15.07
#